data_AF-A0A645HWV2-F1
#
_entry.id   AF-A0A645HWV2-F1
#
_cell.length_a   1.000
_cell.length_b   1.000
_cell.length_c   1.000
_cell.angle_alpha   90.00
_cell.angle_beta   90.00
_cell.angle_gamma   90.00
#
_symmetry.space_group_name_H-M   'P 1'
#
loop_
_entity.id
_entity.type
_entity.pdbx_description
1 polymer ?
#
loop_
_entity_poly.entity_id
_entity_poly.type
_entity_poly.pdbx_seq_one_letter_code
_entity_poly.pdbx_strand_id
1 'polypeptide(L)' 'MGEKRHMTFSDEGYGPRFEYLAPLLAKRGYTPRVICESAGTMAEDAATMRAAFEMAEKTLKNLNNSAVARHVK' A
#
# COMPACT_ATOMS: atom_id res chain seq x y z
N MET A 1 -4.73 -6.45 28.01
CA MET A 1 -5.00 -7.37 26.89
C MET A 1 -4.55 -6.69 25.63
N GLY A 2 -3.55 -7.25 24.95
CA GLY A 2 -2.98 -6.73 23.71
C GLY A 2 -3.27 -7.65 22.53
N GLU A 3 -2.55 -7.46 21.43
CA GLU A 3 -2.59 -8.37 20.29
C GLU A 3 -2.28 -9.81 20.73
N LYS A 4 -3.13 -10.78 20.37
CA LYS A 4 -2.98 -12.18 20.75
C LYS A 4 -2.11 -12.98 19.78
N ARG A 5 -2.17 -12.64 18.48
CA ARG A 5 -1.40 -13.26 17.41
C ARG A 5 -1.30 -12.30 16.24
N HIS A 6 -0.15 -12.31 15.56
CA HIS A 6 -0.03 -11.69 14.24
C HIS A 6 -0.87 -12.47 13.23
N MET A 7 -1.72 -11.77 12.51
CA MET A 7 -2.49 -12.32 11.40
C MET A 7 -1.70 -12.21 10.10
N THR A 8 -2.02 -13.07 9.15
CA THR A 8 -1.57 -13.05 7.76
C THR A 8 -2.66 -12.46 6.88
N PHE A 9 -2.32 -12.10 5.64
CA PHE A 9 -3.31 -11.52 4.71
C PHE A 9 -4.41 -12.51 4.30
N SER A 10 -4.15 -13.81 4.47
CA SER A 10 -5.08 -14.90 4.15
C SER A 10 -6.01 -15.26 5.31
N ASP A 11 -5.76 -14.74 6.52
CA ASP A 11 -6.62 -15.00 7.66
C ASP A 11 -8.00 -14.34 7.49
N GLU A 12 -9.05 -15.08 7.86
CA GLU A 12 -10.40 -14.53 7.92
C GLU A 12 -10.46 -13.37 8.92
N GLY A 13 -11.08 -12.26 8.51
CA GLY A 13 -11.17 -11.04 9.32
C GLY A 13 -9.89 -10.21 9.35
N TYR A 14 -8.87 -10.54 8.55
CA TYR A 14 -7.64 -9.74 8.47
C TYR A 14 -7.93 -8.28 8.06
N GLY A 15 -7.41 -7.36 8.88
CA GLY A 15 -7.43 -5.93 8.65
C GLY A 15 -6.81 -5.16 9.82
N PRO A 16 -6.62 -3.84 9.70
CA PRO A 16 -6.98 -3.01 8.54
C PRO A 16 -6.16 -3.31 7.28
N ARG A 17 -6.78 -3.12 6.11
CA ARG A 17 -6.18 -3.41 4.80
C ARG A 17 -5.19 -2.32 4.38
N PHE A 18 -3.96 -2.70 4.03
CA PHE A 18 -2.90 -1.77 3.63
C PHE A 18 -3.25 -1.01 2.34
N GLU A 19 -4.07 -1.61 1.49
CA GLU A 19 -4.53 -1.05 0.21
C GLU A 19 -5.29 0.27 0.39
N TYR A 20 -5.88 0.53 1.56
CA TYR A 20 -6.49 1.83 1.86
C TYR A 20 -5.47 2.91 2.27
N LEU A 21 -4.35 2.50 2.85
CA LEU A 21 -3.29 3.40 3.30
C LEU A 21 -2.35 3.78 2.15
N ALA A 22 -2.02 2.83 1.27
CA ALA A 22 -1.02 3.01 0.21
C ALA A 22 -1.26 4.26 -0.68
N PRO A 23 -2.48 4.57 -1.15
CA PRO A 23 -2.74 5.78 -1.94
C PRO A 23 -2.50 7.07 -1.17
N LEU A 24 -2.73 7.09 0.14
CA LEU A 24 -2.51 8.27 0.98
C LEU A 24 -1.01 8.54 1.17
N LEU A 25 -0.21 7.48 1.32
CA LEU A 25 1.25 7.59 1.41
C LEU A 25 1.82 8.17 0.11
N ALA A 26 1.40 7.59 -1.02
CA ALA A 26 1.84 8.03 -2.35
C ALA A 26 1.39 9.47 -2.65
N LYS A 27 0.14 9.83 -2.35
CA LYS A 27 -0.40 11.19 -2.57
C LYS A 27 0.35 12.25 -1.77
N ARG A 28 0.85 11.89 -0.57
CA ARG A 28 1.63 12.80 0.29
C ARG A 28 3.12 12.82 -0.08
N GLY A 29 3.56 12.00 -1.04
CA GLY A 29 4.96 11.92 -1.46
C GLY A 29 5.89 11.34 -0.38
N TYR A 30 5.37 10.46 0.48
CA TYR A 30 6.17 9.84 1.52
C TYR A 30 7.05 8.70 0.98
N THR A 31 8.17 8.44 1.66
CA THR A 31 9.10 7.33 1.38
C THR A 31 9.09 6.31 2.52
N PRO A 32 7.97 5.59 2.74
CA PRO A 32 7.79 4.77 3.93
C PRO A 32 8.73 3.55 3.93
N ARG A 33 9.21 3.18 5.12
CA ARG A 33 9.70 1.83 5.38
C ARG A 33 8.59 1.04 6.06
N VAL A 34 7.94 0.16 5.30
CA VAL A 34 6.86 -0.71 5.77
C VAL A 34 7.46 -2.00 6.31
N ILE A 35 7.11 -2.35 7.54
CA ILE A 35 7.52 -3.60 8.21
C ILE A 35 6.27 -4.48 8.28
N CYS A 36 6.37 -5.71 7.78
CA CYS A 36 5.29 -6.69 7.85
C CYS A 36 5.60 -7.70 8.95
N GLU A 37 4.66 -7.89 9.87
CA GLU A 37 4.80 -8.79 11.03
C GLU A 37 3.92 -10.05 10.89
N SER A 38 3.40 -10.33 9.68
CA SER A 38 2.54 -11.49 9.42
C SER A 38 3.17 -12.81 9.87
N ALA A 39 2.40 -13.64 10.57
CA ALA A 39 2.90 -14.90 11.11
C ALA A 39 3.26 -15.90 10.00
N GLY A 40 4.56 -16.10 9.74
CA GLY A 40 5.06 -17.13 8.82
C GLY A 40 4.99 -16.77 7.32
N THR A 41 4.39 -15.63 6.96
CA THR A 41 4.24 -15.14 5.56
C THR A 41 4.77 -13.71 5.39
N MET A 42 5.70 -13.28 6.24
CA MET A 42 6.20 -11.90 6.29
C MET A 42 6.72 -11.43 4.92
N ALA A 43 7.42 -12.29 4.18
CA ALA A 43 8.03 -11.93 2.90
C ALA A 43 6.98 -11.72 1.81
N GLU A 44 6.01 -12.62 1.72
CA GLU A 44 4.92 -12.61 0.74
C GLU A 44 3.96 -11.44 1.00
N ASP A 45 3.59 -11.24 2.26
CA ASP A 45 2.69 -10.16 2.66
C ASP A 45 3.39 -8.80 2.52
N ALA A 46 4.68 -8.69 2.86
CA ALA A 46 5.47 -7.47 2.60
C ALA A 46 5.58 -7.17 1.10
N ALA A 47 5.79 -8.19 0.25
CA ALA A 47 5.82 -8.02 -1.20
C ALA A 47 4.48 -7.49 -1.72
N THR A 48 3.37 -7.99 -1.19
CA THR A 48 2.01 -7.52 -1.51
C THR A 48 1.81 -6.06 -1.11
N MET A 49 2.25 -5.67 0.09
CA MET A 49 2.21 -4.27 0.55
C MET A 49 3.05 -3.36 -0.35
N ARG A 50 4.26 -3.79 -0.71
CA ARG A 50 5.13 -3.03 -1.63
C ARG A 50 4.48 -2.82 -2.99
N ALA A 51 3.91 -3.87 -3.58
CA ALA A 51 3.23 -3.78 -4.86
C ALA A 51 2.04 -2.81 -4.83
N ALA A 52 1.26 -2.82 -3.74
CA ALA A 52 0.15 -1.88 -3.56
C ALA A 52 0.62 -0.42 -3.52
N PHE A 53 1.74 -0.14 -2.84
CA PHE A 53 2.34 1.21 -2.80
C PHE A 53 2.87 1.65 -4.17
N GLU A 54 3.66 0.81 -4.85
CA GLU A 54 4.22 1.11 -6.18
C GLU A 54 3.10 1.34 -7.22
N MET A 55 2.02 0.56 -7.15
CA MET A 55 0.83 0.75 -8.01
C MET A 55 0.15 2.09 -7.73
N ALA A 56 0.01 2.48 -6.47
CA ALA A 56 -0.55 3.77 -6.10
C ALA A 56 0.30 4.94 -6.62
N GLU A 57 1.63 4.87 -6.47
CA GLU A 57 2.54 5.88 -7.02
C GLU A 57 2.43 5.99 -8.54
N LYS A 58 2.41 4.86 -9.24
CA LYS A 58 2.29 4.84 -10.70
C LYS A 58 0.96 5.44 -11.16
N THR A 59 -0.12 5.11 -10.46
CA THR A 59 -1.46 5.65 -10.76
C THR A 59 -1.48 7.16 -10.61
N LEU A 60 -0.91 7.71 -9.53
CA LEU A 60 -0.83 9.15 -9.32
C LEU A 60 0.04 9.86 -10.36
N LYS A 61 1.18 9.28 -10.73
CA LYS A 61 2.05 9.81 -11.80
C LYS A 61 1.30 9.87 -13.14
N ASN A 62 0.57 8.81 -13.50
CA ASN A 62 -0.22 8.75 -14.72
C ASN A 62 -1.36 9.79 -14.73
N LEU A 63 -2.03 9.97 -13.59
CA LEU A 63 -3.10 10.97 -13.43
C LEU A 63 -2.56 12.39 -13.60
N ASN A 64 -1.42 12.70 -12.98
CA ASN A 64 -0.78 14.02 -13.09
C ASN A 64 -0.34 14.31 -14.54
N ASN A 65 0.27 13.33 -15.22
CA ASN A 65 0.67 13.48 -16.62
C ASN A 65 -0.55 13.70 -17.54
N SER A 66 -1.66 13.00 -17.27
CA SER A 66 -2.91 13.15 -18.02
C SER A 66 -3.61 14.48 -17.74
N ALA A 67 -3.49 15.02 -16.52
CA ALA A 67 -4.03 16.32 -16.16
C ALA A 67 -3.25 17.46 -16.84
N VAL A 68 -1.92 17.36 -16.89
CA VAL A 68 -1.06 18.32 -17.62
C VAL A 68 -1.39 18.32 -19.12
N ALA A 69 -1.59 17.15 -19.73
CA ALA A 69 -1.95 17.03 -21.14
C ALA A 69 -3.30 17.68 -21.51
N ARG A 70 -4.22 17.84 -20.54
CA ARG A 70 -5.54 18.48 -20.77
C ARG A 70 -5.52 20.01 -20.68
N HIS A 71 -4.44 20.62 -20.18
CA HIS A 71 -4.32 22.07 -20.02
C HIS A 71 -3.56 22.75 -21.18
N VAL A 72 -3.13 21.98 -22.19
CA VAL A 72 -2.41 22.48 -23.39
C VAL A 72 -3.33 22.49 -24.63
N LYS A 73 -4.61 22.80 -24.45
CA LYS A 73 -5.55 23.08 -25.54
C LYS A 73 -6.26 24.40 -25.32
#